data_AF-A0AAE0CFN5-F1
#
_entry.id   AF-A0AAE0CFN5-F1
#
_cell.length_a   1.000
_cell.length_b   1.000
_cell.length_c   1.000
_cell.angle_alpha   90.00
_cell.angle_beta   90.00
_cell.angle_gamma   90.00
#
_symmetry.space_group_name_H-M   'P 1'
#
loop_
_entity.id
_entity.type
_entity.pdbx_description
1 polymer ?
#
loop_
_entity_poly.entity_id
_entity_poly.type
_entity_poly.pdbx_seq_one_letter_code
_entity_poly.pdbx_strand_id
1 'polypeptide(L)'
;MGNSGSKDESQYLFGSLIGKDVDQKLWSDLVKKAMEDMPIYALGPFNVNLYELQEQLAALTCNANVFRRDRVNHAGKRLTTTPLNDTEIDLVVGLMNWDPKLNKLRRELVPGAMSEDCFWANYIDAIKLIVLKLYIAHPTSQDLNQQYVKLAADLIDTLAWDQSLCVA
;
A
#
# COMPACT_ATOMS: atom_id res chain seq x y z
N MET A 1 24.67 -26.60 22.53
CA MET A 1 24.72 -25.15 22.79
C MET A 1 24.05 -24.46 21.62
N GLY A 2 22.76 -24.19 21.76
CA GLY A 2 21.97 -23.46 20.75
C GLY A 2 21.96 -21.98 21.08
N ASN A 3 22.26 -21.16 20.08
CA ASN A 3 21.57 -19.90 19.80
C ASN A 3 22.18 -19.32 18.51
N SER A 4 21.75 -19.84 17.36
CA SER A 4 21.81 -19.08 16.12
C SER A 4 20.66 -18.07 16.18
N GLY A 5 20.95 -16.86 16.66
CA GLY A 5 20.01 -15.76 16.54
C GLY A 5 19.69 -15.56 15.07
N SER A 6 18.46 -15.89 14.67
CA SER A 6 17.93 -15.44 13.39
C SER A 6 17.87 -13.92 13.50
N LYS A 7 18.87 -13.25 12.91
CA LYS A 7 18.76 -11.82 12.66
C LYS A 7 17.56 -11.68 11.74
N ASP A 8 16.56 -10.98 12.23
CA ASP A 8 15.36 -10.64 11.50
C ASP A 8 15.77 -9.79 10.28
N GLU A 9 15.96 -10.45 9.13
CA GLU A 9 16.41 -9.83 7.87
C GLU A 9 15.43 -8.75 7.38
N SER A 10 14.24 -8.66 7.99
CA SER A 10 13.26 -7.60 7.72
C SER A 10 13.70 -6.20 8.20
N GLN A 11 14.72 -6.10 9.07
CA GLN A 11 15.24 -4.82 9.57
C GLN A 11 16.15 -4.08 8.59
N TYR A 12 16.62 -4.75 7.53
CA TYR A 12 17.56 -4.17 6.55
C TYR A 12 16.91 -3.85 5.19
N LEU A 13 15.63 -4.14 5.01
CA LEU A 13 14.95 -4.06 3.70
C LEU A 13 14.26 -2.72 3.41
N PHE A 14 14.13 -1.84 4.41
CA PHE A 14 13.58 -0.51 4.20
C PHE A 14 14.58 0.52 4.69
N GLY A 15 14.99 1.39 3.76
CA GLY A 15 15.69 2.61 4.11
C GLY A 15 14.83 3.40 5.09
N SER A 16 15.46 3.93 6.13
CA SER A 16 14.83 4.69 7.21
C SER A 16 13.64 5.53 6.73
N LEU A 17 12.48 5.37 7.36
CA LEU A 17 11.34 6.25 7.14
C LEU A 17 11.75 7.68 7.50
N ILE A 18 11.71 8.59 6.54
CA ILE A 18 12.15 9.97 6.74
C ILE A 18 10.96 10.79 7.23
N GLY A 19 10.84 10.94 8.55
CA GLY A 19 9.79 11.72 9.21
C GLY A 19 9.76 11.47 10.72
N LYS A 20 9.44 12.49 11.53
CA LYS A 20 9.21 12.33 12.97
C LYS A 20 7.73 12.05 13.20
N ASP A 21 7.35 10.77 13.21
CA ASP A 21 5.98 10.39 13.53
C ASP A 21 5.92 9.30 14.61
N VAL A 22 4.82 9.29 15.36
CA VAL A 22 4.66 8.54 16.62
C VAL A 22 4.49 7.04 16.40
N ASP A 23 4.20 6.61 15.17
CA ASP A 23 3.96 5.19 14.83
C ASP A 23 4.76 4.73 13.61
N GLN A 24 6.09 4.66 13.74
CA GLN A 24 6.97 4.11 12.70
C GLN A 24 6.61 2.67 12.31
N LYS A 25 5.98 1.91 13.22
CA LYS A 25 5.57 0.54 12.97
C LYS A 25 4.42 0.48 11.97
N LEU A 26 3.37 1.27 12.17
CA LEU A 26 2.23 1.36 11.24
C LEU A 26 2.70 1.62 9.80
N TRP A 27 3.55 2.62 9.62
CA TRP A 27 4.04 3.01 8.30
C TRP A 27 4.97 1.96 7.69
N SER A 28 5.81 1.31 8.49
CA SER A 28 6.65 0.21 8.00
C SER A 28 5.81 -0.98 7.55
N ASP A 29 4.81 -1.37 8.34
CA ASP A 29 3.92 -2.49 8.03
C ASP A 29 3.07 -2.19 6.78
N LEU A 30 2.63 -0.94 6.63
CA LEU A 30 1.92 -0.47 5.44
C LEU A 30 2.77 -0.62 4.18
N VAL A 31 4.01 -0.13 4.21
CA VAL A 31 4.92 -0.20 3.06
C VAL A 31 5.28 -1.65 2.74
N LYS A 32 5.55 -2.48 3.77
CA LYS A 32 5.77 -3.93 3.61
C LYS A 32 4.59 -4.60 2.93
N LYS A 33 3.37 -4.31 3.38
CA LYS A 33 2.15 -4.85 2.80
C LYS A 33 1.95 -4.37 1.36
N ALA A 34 2.23 -3.10 1.10
CA ALA A 34 2.11 -2.52 -0.22
C ALA A 34 3.10 -3.12 -1.23
N MET A 35 4.27 -3.53 -0.75
CA MET A 35 5.37 -4.09 -1.55
C MET A 35 5.46 -5.63 -1.46
N GLU A 36 4.46 -6.31 -0.91
CA GLU A 36 4.52 -7.77 -0.68
C GLU A 36 4.68 -8.59 -1.97
N ASP A 37 4.22 -8.03 -3.09
CA ASP A 37 4.29 -8.63 -4.43
C ASP A 37 5.63 -8.34 -5.13
N MET A 38 6.46 -7.46 -4.57
CA MET A 38 7.80 -7.16 -5.10
C MET A 38 8.82 -8.18 -4.60
N PRO A 39 9.72 -8.68 -5.47
CA PRO A 39 10.79 -9.57 -5.02
C PRO A 39 11.66 -8.89 -3.96
N ILE A 40 12.06 -9.63 -2.92
CA ILE A 40 12.85 -9.10 -1.79
C ILE A 40 14.12 -8.36 -2.27
N TYR A 41 14.80 -8.87 -3.30
CA TYR A 41 16.00 -8.25 -3.88
C TYR A 41 15.73 -6.93 -4.62
N ALA A 42 14.49 -6.68 -5.03
CA ALA A 42 14.07 -5.44 -5.67
C ALA A 42 13.75 -4.34 -4.65
N LEU A 43 13.57 -4.68 -3.36
CA LEU A 43 13.18 -3.71 -2.35
C LEU A 43 14.27 -2.66 -2.05
N GLY A 44 15.55 -3.01 -2.23
CA GLY A 44 16.68 -2.07 -2.06
C GLY A 44 16.62 -1.23 -0.78
N PRO A 45 17.44 -0.18 -0.62
CA PRO A 45 17.23 0.80 0.44
C PRO A 45 16.08 1.75 0.05
N PHE A 46 14.83 1.31 0.06
CA PHE A 46 13.70 2.19 -0.28
C PHE A 46 13.43 3.20 0.83
N ASN A 47 13.59 4.50 0.53
CA ASN A 47 13.26 5.61 1.40
C ASN A 47 11.91 6.16 0.94
N VAL A 48 10.86 5.78 1.66
CA VAL A 48 9.54 6.40 1.45
C VAL A 48 9.58 7.79 2.08
N ASN A 49 9.26 8.81 1.29
CA ASN A 49 8.90 10.11 1.82
C ASN A 49 7.56 9.97 2.56
N LEU A 50 7.62 9.87 3.89
CA LEU A 50 6.42 9.64 4.70
C LEU A 50 5.39 10.75 4.56
N TYR A 51 5.83 12.00 4.44
CA TYR A 51 4.91 13.14 4.29
C TYR A 51 4.09 13.02 3.01
N GLU A 52 4.73 12.67 1.90
CA GLU A 52 4.06 12.51 0.62
C GLU A 52 3.14 11.30 0.58
N LEU A 53 3.56 10.17 1.18
CA LEU A 53 2.69 9.00 1.35
C LEU A 53 1.44 9.37 2.16
N GLN A 54 1.62 10.04 3.30
CA GLN A 54 0.52 10.49 4.16
C GLN A 54 -0.43 11.44 3.43
N GLU A 55 0.10 12.39 2.66
CA GLU A 55 -0.70 13.33 1.86
C GLU A 55 -1.54 12.60 0.80
N GLN A 56 -0.93 11.68 0.04
CA GLN A 56 -1.65 10.92 -0.97
C GLN A 56 -2.71 10.00 -0.35
N LEU A 57 -2.44 9.38 0.81
CA LEU A 57 -3.43 8.58 1.53
C LEU A 57 -4.60 9.41 2.05
N ALA A 58 -4.33 10.58 2.63
CA ALA A 58 -5.38 11.50 3.07
C ALA A 58 -6.24 12.02 1.90
N ALA A 59 -5.65 12.14 0.70
CA ALA A 59 -6.40 12.48 -0.51
C ALA A 59 -7.34 11.33 -0.94
N LEU A 60 -6.92 10.06 -0.81
CA LEU A 60 -7.78 8.91 -1.12
C LEU A 60 -9.06 8.91 -0.27
N THR A 61 -8.95 9.17 1.03
CA THR A 61 -10.10 9.15 1.96
C THR A 61 -11.07 10.30 1.75
N CYS A 62 -10.68 11.31 0.96
CA CYS A 62 -11.57 12.38 0.51
C CYS A 62 -12.34 12.03 -0.77
N ASN A 63 -12.04 10.91 -1.43
CA ASN A 63 -12.64 10.53 -2.70
C ASN A 63 -13.33 9.15 -2.63
N ALA A 64 -14.64 9.14 -2.34
CA ALA A 64 -15.44 7.92 -2.24
C ALA A 64 -15.43 7.04 -3.51
N ASN A 65 -15.19 7.63 -4.69
CA ASN A 65 -15.18 6.89 -5.96
C ASN A 65 -13.97 5.95 -6.07
N VAL A 66 -12.91 6.20 -5.30
CA VAL A 66 -11.76 5.30 -5.16
C VAL A 66 -12.19 3.93 -4.65
N PHE A 67 -13.19 3.89 -3.75
CA PHE A 67 -13.64 2.67 -3.08
C PHE A 67 -14.75 1.95 -3.85
N ARG A 68 -15.47 2.63 -4.74
CA ARG A 68 -16.63 2.06 -5.49
C ARG A 68 -16.24 1.35 -6.78
N ARG A 69 -14.97 0.95 -6.91
CA ARG A 69 -14.44 0.40 -8.15
C ARG A 69 -14.77 -1.08 -8.30
N ASP A 70 -15.16 -1.47 -9.51
CA ASP A 70 -15.19 -2.86 -9.90
C ASP A 70 -13.75 -3.36 -10.08
N ARG A 71 -13.32 -4.29 -9.23
CA ARG A 71 -11.98 -4.90 -9.33
C ARG A 71 -11.94 -5.86 -10.51
N VAL A 72 -11.42 -5.41 -11.65
CA VAL A 72 -11.20 -6.24 -12.84
C VAL A 72 -9.72 -6.25 -13.21
N ASN A 73 -9.17 -7.41 -13.54
CA ASN A 73 -7.81 -7.49 -14.09
C ASN A 73 -7.79 -7.06 -15.57
N HIS A 74 -6.60 -7.00 -16.17
CA HIS A 74 -6.41 -6.70 -17.60
C HIS A 74 -7.21 -7.57 -18.57
N ALA A 75 -7.53 -8.80 -18.18
CA ALA A 75 -8.37 -9.70 -18.97
C ALA A 75 -9.87 -9.43 -18.79
N GLY A 76 -10.25 -8.36 -18.08
CA GLY A 76 -11.63 -8.02 -17.74
C GLY A 76 -12.27 -8.96 -16.70
N LYS A 77 -11.47 -9.83 -16.05
CA LYS A 77 -11.97 -10.78 -15.06
C LYS A 77 -12.11 -10.11 -13.70
N ARG A 78 -13.29 -10.24 -13.09
CA ARG A 78 -13.55 -9.81 -11.71
C ARG A 78 -12.58 -10.50 -10.75
N LEU A 79 -11.89 -9.71 -9.93
CA LEU A 79 -11.02 -10.19 -8.86
C LEU A 79 -11.87 -10.56 -7.66
N THR A 80 -11.51 -11.67 -7.01
CA THR A 80 -12.13 -12.09 -5.75
C THR A 80 -11.63 -11.20 -4.61
N THR A 81 -12.52 -10.86 -3.70
CA THR A 81 -12.18 -10.23 -2.42
C THR A 81 -11.96 -11.33 -1.39
N THR A 82 -10.82 -11.30 -0.71
CA THR A 82 -10.55 -12.17 0.44
C THR A 82 -10.77 -11.35 1.70
N PRO A 83 -11.39 -11.91 2.76
CA PRO A 83 -11.45 -11.24 4.06
C PRO A 83 -10.06 -10.88 4.58
N LEU A 84 -9.99 -9.80 5.36
CA LEU A 84 -8.74 -9.40 6.00
C LEU A 84 -8.28 -10.48 6.99
N ASN A 85 -6.98 -10.75 7.01
CA ASN A 85 -6.34 -11.54 8.06
C ASN A 85 -6.02 -10.70 9.30
N ASP A 86 -5.62 -11.33 10.41
CA ASP A 86 -5.34 -10.66 11.68
C ASP A 86 -4.32 -9.51 11.57
N THR A 87 -3.27 -9.69 10.75
CA THR A 87 -2.25 -8.64 10.54
C THR A 87 -2.80 -7.46 9.75
N GLU A 88 -3.66 -7.74 8.76
CA GLU A 88 -4.32 -6.71 7.96
C GLU A 88 -5.37 -5.95 8.79
N ILE A 89 -6.04 -6.62 9.74
CA ILE A 89 -6.97 -5.98 10.67
C ILE A 89 -6.24 -4.96 11.52
N ASP A 90 -5.12 -5.31 12.14
CA ASP A 90 -4.32 -4.39 12.95
C ASP A 90 -3.85 -3.18 12.11
N LEU A 91 -3.44 -3.43 10.86
CA LEU A 91 -3.03 -2.39 9.93
C LEU A 91 -4.18 -1.41 9.63
N VAL A 92 -5.37 -1.89 9.25
CA VAL A 92 -6.50 -1.00 8.93
C VAL A 92 -7.04 -0.28 10.14
N VAL A 93 -6.96 -0.88 11.35
CA VAL A 93 -7.29 -0.20 12.60
C VAL A 93 -6.32 0.95 12.87
N GLY A 94 -5.02 0.74 12.68
CA GLY A 94 -4.01 1.80 12.76
C GLY A 94 -4.30 2.94 11.78
N LEU A 95 -4.63 2.61 10.53
CA LEU A 95 -4.99 3.61 9.51
C LEU A 95 -6.26 4.39 9.85
N MET A 96 -7.29 3.74 10.41
CA MET A 96 -8.52 4.42 10.86
C MET A 96 -8.29 5.36 12.04
N ASN A 97 -7.36 5.01 12.94
CA ASN A 97 -7.00 5.87 14.06
C ASN A 97 -6.19 7.08 13.59
N TRP A 98 -5.31 6.89 12.60
CA TRP A 98 -4.53 7.96 11.99
C TRP A 98 -5.42 8.91 11.16
N ASP A 99 -6.31 8.39 10.33
CA ASP A 99 -7.27 9.19 9.55
C ASP A 99 -8.73 8.85 9.91
N PRO A 100 -9.34 9.64 10.82
CA PRO A 100 -10.75 9.46 11.20
C PRO A 100 -11.74 9.56 10.03
N LYS A 101 -11.37 10.22 8.92
CA LYS A 101 -12.23 10.31 7.73
C LYS A 101 -12.40 8.94 7.06
N LEU A 102 -11.40 8.06 7.14
CA LEU A 102 -11.47 6.70 6.61
C LEU A 102 -12.64 5.91 7.24
N ASN A 103 -12.78 5.97 8.57
CA ASN A 103 -13.86 5.28 9.27
C ASN A 103 -15.23 5.91 8.98
N LYS A 104 -15.28 7.24 8.80
CA LYS A 104 -16.51 7.91 8.35
C LYS A 104 -16.92 7.41 6.96
N LEU A 105 -15.99 7.40 6.01
CA LEU A 105 -16.24 6.94 4.65
C LEU A 105 -16.66 5.47 4.59
N ARG A 106 -15.99 4.61 5.40
CA ARG A 106 -16.38 3.21 5.57
C ARG A 106 -17.85 3.08 5.97
N ARG A 107 -18.32 3.85 6.97
CA ARG A 107 -19.72 3.80 7.42
C ARG A 107 -20.72 4.31 6.37
N GLU A 108 -20.28 5.20 5.47
CA GLU A 108 -21.11 5.69 4.37
C GLU A 108 -21.24 4.67 3.23
N LEU A 109 -20.20 3.87 3.00
CA LEU A 109 -20.13 2.92 1.89
C LEU A 109 -20.49 1.48 2.29
N VAL A 110 -20.28 1.10 3.55
CA VAL A 110 -20.50 -0.26 4.05
C VAL A 110 -21.62 -0.27 5.09
N PRO A 111 -22.59 -1.20 5.02
CA PRO A 111 -22.77 -2.22 3.97
C PRO A 111 -23.57 -1.70 2.76
N GLY A 112 -23.95 -0.42 2.72
CA GLY A 112 -24.96 0.08 1.79
C GLY A 112 -24.58 0.04 0.31
N ALA A 113 -23.33 0.36 -0.02
CA ALA A 113 -22.83 0.41 -1.40
C ALA A 113 -21.89 -0.76 -1.75
N MET A 114 -21.23 -1.35 -0.74
CA MET A 114 -20.31 -2.48 -0.92
C MET A 114 -20.14 -3.29 0.38
N SER A 115 -19.56 -4.48 0.28
CA SER A 115 -19.15 -5.26 1.45
C SER A 115 -17.91 -4.67 2.11
N GLU A 116 -17.71 -4.99 3.39
CA GLU A 116 -16.52 -4.63 4.17
C GLU A 116 -15.24 -5.15 3.48
N ASP A 117 -15.24 -6.40 3.04
CA ASP A 117 -14.09 -7.00 2.33
C ASP A 117 -13.77 -6.29 1.02
N CYS A 118 -14.80 -5.83 0.30
CA CYS A 118 -14.61 -5.09 -0.95
C CYS A 118 -14.04 -3.69 -0.68
N PHE A 119 -14.54 -3.02 0.37
CA PHE A 119 -14.03 -1.72 0.80
C PHE A 119 -12.53 -1.81 1.13
N TRP A 120 -12.13 -2.77 1.96
CA TRP A 120 -10.73 -2.91 2.36
C TRP A 120 -9.82 -3.39 1.24
N ALA A 121 -10.28 -4.32 0.39
CA ALA A 121 -9.51 -4.74 -0.78
C ALA A 121 -9.23 -3.56 -1.72
N ASN A 122 -10.24 -2.72 -1.99
CA ASN A 122 -10.08 -1.52 -2.82
C ASN A 122 -9.15 -0.49 -2.19
N TYR A 123 -9.22 -0.33 -0.86
CA TYR A 123 -8.33 0.59 -0.15
C TYR A 123 -6.88 0.10 -0.17
N ILE A 124 -6.64 -1.17 0.09
CA ILE A 124 -5.28 -1.75 0.07
C ILE A 124 -4.69 -1.68 -1.35
N ASP A 125 -5.47 -1.98 -2.39
CA ASP A 125 -5.01 -1.85 -3.79
C ASP A 125 -4.62 -0.39 -4.11
N ALA A 126 -5.35 0.59 -3.58
CA ALA A 126 -5.03 2.01 -3.71
C ALA A 126 -3.68 2.36 -3.08
N ILE A 127 -3.45 1.85 -1.87
CA ILE A 127 -2.22 2.04 -1.12
C ILE A 127 -1.04 1.42 -1.88
N LYS A 128 -1.20 0.17 -2.36
CA LYS A 128 -0.21 -0.52 -3.19
C LYS A 128 0.23 0.36 -4.36
N LEU A 129 -0.72 0.92 -5.08
CA LEU A 129 -0.44 1.81 -6.19
C LEU A 129 0.35 3.05 -5.78
N ILE A 130 -0.05 3.74 -4.72
CA ILE A 130 0.65 4.95 -4.24
C ILE A 130 2.10 4.61 -3.90
N VAL A 131 2.32 3.55 -3.13
CA VAL A 131 3.67 3.16 -2.70
C VAL A 131 4.53 2.77 -3.90
N LEU A 132 3.99 2.01 -4.86
CA LEU A 132 4.72 1.67 -6.10
C LEU A 132 5.03 2.91 -6.95
N LYS A 133 4.13 3.89 -7.02
CA LYS A 133 4.39 5.17 -7.72
C LYS A 133 5.50 5.97 -7.03
N LEU A 134 5.47 6.07 -5.71
CA LEU A 134 6.52 6.72 -4.93
C LEU A 134 7.87 6.01 -5.10
N TYR A 135 7.86 4.68 -5.14
CA TYR A 135 9.04 3.87 -5.42
C TYR A 135 9.65 4.16 -6.80
N ILE A 136 8.82 4.33 -7.83
CA ILE A 136 9.28 4.69 -9.19
C ILE A 136 9.77 6.14 -9.26
N ALA A 137 9.10 7.07 -8.58
CA ALA A 137 9.40 8.51 -8.63
C ALA A 137 10.67 8.88 -7.85
N HIS A 138 10.99 8.15 -6.78
CA HIS A 138 12.11 8.43 -5.89
C HIS A 138 13.06 7.24 -5.74
N PRO A 139 13.76 6.83 -6.83
CA PRO A 139 14.74 5.77 -6.74
C PRO A 139 15.88 6.20 -5.80
N THR A 140 16.12 5.42 -4.76
CA THR A 140 17.06 5.75 -3.68
C THR A 140 18.52 5.48 -3.96
N SER A 141 18.83 4.78 -5.05
CA SER A 141 20.20 4.59 -5.51
C SER A 141 20.29 4.83 -7.01
N GLN A 142 21.44 5.34 -7.47
CA GLN A 142 21.81 5.34 -8.89
C GLN A 142 21.88 3.92 -9.48
N ASP A 143 21.86 2.89 -8.63
CA ASP A 143 21.94 1.46 -8.97
C ASP A 143 20.59 0.73 -8.97
N LEU A 144 19.47 1.46 -8.92
CA LEU A 144 18.16 0.84 -9.11
C LEU A 144 18.10 0.29 -10.55
N ASN A 145 18.31 -1.03 -10.64
CA ASN A 145 18.26 -1.77 -11.88
C ASN A 145 16.95 -1.42 -12.59
N GLN A 146 17.02 -0.97 -13.84
CA GLN A 146 15.83 -0.65 -14.66
C GLN A 146 14.80 -1.80 -14.66
N GLN A 147 15.24 -3.04 -14.41
CA GLN A 147 14.39 -4.20 -14.20
C GLN A 147 13.44 -4.06 -13.00
N TYR A 148 13.83 -3.42 -11.91
CA TYR A 148 12.98 -3.25 -10.72
C TYR A 148 11.93 -2.15 -10.90
N VAL A 149 12.31 -1.04 -11.54
CA VAL A 149 11.35 -0.01 -11.96
C VAL A 149 10.35 -0.60 -12.96
N LYS A 150 10.82 -1.44 -13.88
CA LYS A 150 9.96 -2.17 -14.81
C LYS A 150 9.02 -3.14 -14.07
N LEU A 151 9.51 -3.92 -13.10
CA LEU A 151 8.66 -4.80 -12.29
C LEU A 151 7.59 -4.02 -11.52
N ALA A 152 7.94 -2.88 -10.93
CA ALA A 152 6.97 -2.02 -10.26
C ALA A 152 5.93 -1.46 -11.24
N ALA A 153 6.33 -1.05 -12.44
CA ALA A 153 5.42 -0.60 -13.49
C ALA A 153 4.50 -1.73 -13.98
N ASP A 154 5.04 -2.93 -14.22
CA ASP A 154 4.28 -4.11 -14.60
C ASP A 154 3.26 -4.47 -13.48
N LEU A 155 3.64 -4.34 -12.21
CA LEU A 155 2.73 -4.54 -11.07
C LEU A 155 1.63 -3.48 -11.03
N ILE A 156 1.97 -2.21 -11.21
CA ILE A 156 0.99 -1.12 -11.31
C ILE A 156 -0.04 -1.44 -12.39
N ASP A 157 0.41 -1.93 -13.54
CA ASP A 157 -0.49 -2.33 -14.60
C ASP A 157 -1.39 -3.48 -14.12
N THR A 158 -0.85 -4.51 -13.46
CA THR A 158 -1.68 -5.65 -12.99
C THR A 158 -2.68 -5.31 -11.90
N LEU A 159 -2.48 -4.21 -11.15
CA LEU A 159 -3.47 -3.72 -10.21
C LEU A 159 -4.71 -3.25 -10.98
N ALA A 160 -5.90 -3.59 -10.49
CA ALA A 160 -7.19 -3.21 -11.07
C ALA A 160 -7.45 -1.70 -10.91
N TRP A 161 -6.58 -0.86 -11.46
CA TRP A 161 -6.54 0.57 -11.21
C TRP A 161 -6.44 1.36 -12.50
N ASP A 162 -7.50 2.10 -12.82
CA ASP A 162 -7.44 3.13 -13.86
C ASP A 162 -6.54 4.28 -13.39
N GLN A 163 -5.39 4.44 -14.04
CA GLN A 163 -4.39 5.46 -13.71
C GLN A 163 -4.92 6.90 -13.93
N SER A 164 -5.99 7.08 -14.71
CA SER A 164 -6.57 8.41 -15.03
C SER A 164 -7.16 9.14 -13.83
N LEU A 165 -7.41 8.42 -12.72
CA LEU A 165 -7.99 8.97 -11.50
C LEU A 165 -6.96 9.35 -10.42
N CYS A 166 -5.67 9.19 -10.72
CA CYS A 166 -4.56 9.64 -9.85
C CYS A 166 -4.03 11.03 -10.21
N VAL A 167 -4.70 11.74 -11.12
CA VAL A 167 -4.40 13.14 -11.42
C VAL A 167 -5.53 13.96 -10.83
N ALA A 168 -5.24 14.64 -9.72
CA ALA A 168 -5.94 15.83 -9.27
C ALA A 168 -4.95 16.99 -9.34
#